data_AF-B1JB05-F1
#
_entry.id   AF-B1JB05-F1
#
_cell.length_a   1.000
_cell.length_b   1.000
_cell.length_c   1.000
_cell.angle_alpha   90.00
_cell.angle_beta   90.00
_cell.angle_gamma   90.00
#
_symmetry.space_group_name_H-M   'P 1'
#
loop_
_entity.id
_entity.type
_entity.pdbx_description
1 polymer ?
#
loop_
_entity_poly.entity_id
_entity_poly.type
_entity_poly.pdbx_seq_one_letter_code
_entity_poly.pdbx_strand_id
1 'polypeptide(L)'
;MKLKEWAQLEALYKISRKQPNKHIFKLHNARKLWPMWSAVGSTALLFVFAMFGIKNPTLIPYTYMALAPWALLLYVTRLKALRIVYPKQFADHAIDQQPSLERENTLCYAFFLEGLHKEGYTVEKLRELSAYAGLTGKPARPALSQNLSFASLIALMIALCTEIIKATPLFTWGKGSVIVVLGMGALFLNWLVLDGIRSVSYERMCIKRYVEMAVFDLGELLEKTAEVPVVQQLPVVLSIAERDSSVSPVADLS
;
A
#
# COMPACT_ATOMS: atom_id res chain seq x y z
N MET A 1 -13.62 14.41 -20.65
CA MET A 1 -14.11 13.02 -20.80
C MET A 1 -13.77 12.25 -19.53
N LYS A 2 -14.78 11.75 -18.79
CA LYS A 2 -14.60 11.12 -17.46
C LYS A 2 -13.68 9.89 -17.45
N LEU A 3 -13.61 9.15 -18.56
CA LEU A 3 -12.66 8.03 -18.75
C LEU A 3 -11.19 8.47 -18.68
N LYS A 4 -10.85 9.63 -19.26
CA LYS A 4 -9.48 10.15 -19.28
C LYS A 4 -9.04 10.61 -17.89
N GLU A 5 -9.94 11.23 -17.15
CA GLU A 5 -9.70 11.68 -15.77
C GLU A 5 -9.56 10.50 -14.81
N TRP A 6 -10.37 9.45 -14.99
CA TRP A 6 -10.21 8.21 -14.24
C TRP A 6 -8.86 7.54 -14.51
N ALA A 7 -8.41 7.51 -15.77
CA ALA A 7 -7.10 6.95 -16.13
C ALA A 7 -5.93 7.76 -15.54
N GLN A 8 -6.05 9.09 -15.47
CA GLN A 8 -5.07 9.95 -14.79
C GLN A 8 -5.00 9.65 -13.29
N LEU A 9 -6.16 9.46 -12.65
CA LEU A 9 -6.24 9.13 -11.23
C LEU A 9 -5.68 7.73 -10.93
N GLU A 10 -5.90 6.76 -11.82
CA GLU A 10 -5.27 5.44 -11.75
C GLU A 10 -3.74 5.53 -11.91
N ALA A 11 -3.25 6.36 -12.83
CA ALA A 11 -1.82 6.59 -13.00
C ALA A 11 -1.20 7.24 -11.75
N LEU A 12 -1.88 8.22 -11.15
CA LEU A 12 -1.46 8.87 -9.91
C LEU A 12 -1.40 7.86 -8.75
N TYR A 13 -2.40 7.00 -8.62
CA TYR A 13 -2.40 5.90 -7.66
C TYR A 13 -1.20 4.97 -7.88
N LYS A 14 -0.93 4.54 -9.11
CA LYS A 14 0.22 3.69 -9.44
C LYS A 14 1.57 4.35 -9.10
N ILE A 15 1.68 5.67 -9.30
CA ILE A 15 2.88 6.44 -8.94
C ILE A 15 3.03 6.50 -7.42
N SER A 16 1.95 6.83 -6.70
CA SER A 16 1.96 6.93 -5.22
C SER A 16 2.40 5.62 -4.55
N ARG A 17 2.02 4.47 -5.10
CA ARG A 17 2.42 3.12 -4.63
C ARG A 17 3.88 2.79 -4.93
N LYS A 18 4.46 3.33 -6.01
CA LYS A 18 5.86 3.10 -6.40
C LYS A 18 6.83 4.08 -5.73
N GLN A 19 6.33 5.25 -5.32
CA GLN A 19 7.12 6.34 -4.77
C GLN A 19 7.90 5.98 -3.48
N PRO A 20 7.34 5.23 -2.51
CA PRO A 20 8.08 4.81 -1.31
C PRO A 20 9.36 4.04 -1.64
N ASN A 21 9.34 3.21 -2.68
CA ASN A 21 10.49 2.40 -3.09
C ASN A 21 11.59 3.25 -3.74
N LYS A 22 11.24 4.35 -4.41
CA LYS A 22 12.19 5.17 -5.20
C LYS A 22 13.35 5.72 -4.36
N HIS A 23 13.11 6.07 -3.10
CA HIS A 23 14.14 6.62 -2.22
C HIS A 23 14.83 5.58 -1.35
N ILE A 24 14.20 4.42 -1.12
CA ILE A 24 14.82 3.27 -0.46
C ILE A 24 15.99 2.73 -1.29
N PHE A 25 15.82 2.62 -2.60
CA PHE A 25 16.80 2.00 -3.50
C PHE A 25 17.95 2.93 -3.94
N LYS A 26 18.05 4.16 -3.41
CA LYS A 26 19.16 5.07 -3.71
C LYS A 26 20.42 4.70 -2.91
N LEU A 27 21.57 4.60 -3.58
CA LEU A 27 22.88 4.32 -3.00
C LEU A 27 23.25 5.24 -1.81
N HIS A 28 22.86 6.52 -1.86
CA HIS A 28 23.09 7.47 -0.75
C HIS A 28 22.43 7.02 0.57
N ASN A 29 21.29 6.33 0.49
CA ASN A 29 20.57 5.83 1.66
C ASN A 29 21.02 4.41 2.05
N ALA A 30 21.80 3.71 1.21
CA ALA A 30 22.14 2.30 1.41
C ALA A 30 22.86 2.04 2.75
N ARG A 31 23.74 2.95 3.18
CA ARG A 31 24.44 2.84 4.48
C ARG A 31 23.49 3.00 5.66
N LYS A 32 22.54 3.93 5.58
CA LYS A 32 21.50 4.13 6.62
C LYS A 32 20.49 2.97 6.65
N LEU A 33 20.29 2.31 5.51
CA LEU A 33 19.36 1.21 5.31
C LEU A 33 20.04 -0.17 5.37
N TRP A 34 21.27 -0.26 5.89
CA TRP A 34 22.03 -1.51 5.96
C TRP A 34 21.26 -2.69 6.59
N PRO A 35 20.47 -2.51 7.68
CA PRO A 35 19.68 -3.61 8.22
C PRO A 35 18.69 -4.22 7.22
N MET A 36 18.05 -3.39 6.39
CA MET A 36 17.14 -3.86 5.33
C MET A 36 17.92 -4.63 4.25
N TRP A 37 19.06 -4.10 3.82
CA TRP A 37 19.91 -4.77 2.82
C TRP A 37 20.50 -6.08 3.31
N SER A 38 20.86 -6.17 4.60
CA SER A 38 21.30 -7.41 5.22
C SER A 38 20.19 -8.47 5.27
N ALA A 39 18.95 -8.06 5.56
CA ALA A 39 17.78 -8.94 5.53
C ALA A 39 17.48 -9.41 4.10
N VAL A 40 17.59 -8.54 3.09
CA VAL A 40 17.48 -8.94 1.68
C VAL A 40 18.61 -9.90 1.29
N GLY A 41 19.85 -9.67 1.74
CA GLY A 41 20.97 -10.58 1.51
C GLY A 41 20.75 -11.96 2.12
N SER A 42 20.08 -12.05 3.28
CA SER A 42 19.74 -13.33 3.90
C SER A 42 18.78 -14.20 3.07
N THR A 43 18.08 -13.63 2.08
CA THR A 43 17.29 -14.37 1.09
C THR A 43 18.15 -15.32 0.26
N ALA A 44 19.35 -14.88 -0.12
CA ALA A 44 20.28 -15.72 -0.87
C ALA A 44 20.74 -16.92 -0.03
N LEU A 45 20.94 -16.70 1.28
CA LEU A 45 21.27 -17.77 2.23
C LEU A 45 20.13 -18.79 2.35
N LEU A 46 18.87 -18.33 2.45
CA LEU A 46 17.70 -19.21 2.46
C LEU A 46 17.55 -20.00 1.16
N PHE A 47 17.85 -19.39 0.01
CA PHE A 47 17.82 -20.08 -1.27
C PHE A 47 18.87 -21.19 -1.34
N VAL A 48 20.10 -20.92 -0.88
CA VAL A 48 21.15 -21.94 -0.76
C VAL A 48 20.70 -23.06 0.19
N PHE A 49 20.12 -22.71 1.34
CA PHE A 49 19.63 -23.69 2.32
C PHE A 49 18.48 -24.55 1.76
N ALA A 50 17.57 -23.96 0.98
CA ALA A 50 16.51 -24.68 0.28
C ALA A 50 17.06 -25.64 -0.79
N MET A 51 18.10 -25.22 -1.54
CA MET A 51 18.80 -26.09 -2.50
C MET A 51 19.50 -27.27 -1.81
N PHE A 52 20.06 -27.08 -0.62
CA PHE A 52 20.57 -28.17 0.20
C PHE A 52 19.47 -29.12 0.68
N GLY A 53 18.26 -28.62 0.92
CA GLY A 53 17.07 -29.43 1.24
C GLY A 53 16.66 -30.40 0.12
N ILE A 54 17.00 -30.11 -1.13
CA ILE A 54 16.76 -31.04 -2.27
C ILE A 54 17.63 -32.29 -2.14
N LYS A 55 18.87 -32.14 -1.67
CA LYS A 55 19.78 -33.27 -1.43
C LYS A 55 19.49 -34.00 -0.12
N ASN A 56 19.00 -33.27 0.89
CA ASN A 56 18.72 -33.78 2.23
C ASN A 56 17.26 -33.45 2.63
N PRO A 57 16.31 -34.36 2.38
CA PRO A 57 14.88 -34.11 2.62
C PRO A 57 14.53 -33.77 4.08
N THR A 58 15.37 -34.17 5.03
CA THR A 58 15.22 -33.86 6.46
C THR A 58 15.37 -32.37 6.78
N LEU A 59 16.00 -31.58 5.92
CA LEU A 59 16.19 -30.13 6.10
C LEU A 59 14.98 -29.30 5.63
N ILE A 60 14.09 -29.89 4.83
CA ILE A 60 12.93 -29.20 4.24
C ILE A 60 11.99 -28.61 5.31
N PRO A 61 11.64 -29.29 6.42
CA PRO A 61 10.79 -28.69 7.45
C PRO A 61 11.44 -27.45 8.09
N TYR A 62 12.76 -27.47 8.29
CA TYR A 62 13.49 -26.36 8.89
C TYR A 62 13.58 -25.14 7.96
N THR A 63 13.69 -25.34 6.64
CA THR A 63 13.65 -24.23 5.67
C THR A 63 12.29 -23.52 5.70
N TYR A 64 11.19 -24.28 5.75
CA TYR A 64 9.84 -23.69 5.85
C TYR A 64 9.61 -22.99 7.20
N MET A 65 10.10 -23.55 8.31
CA MET A 65 10.02 -22.91 9.63
C MET A 65 10.82 -21.60 9.68
N ALA A 66 11.92 -21.50 8.93
CA ALA A 66 12.74 -20.28 8.85
C ALA A 66 12.10 -19.17 7.98
N LEU A 67 11.16 -19.49 7.08
CA LEU A 67 10.52 -18.50 6.21
C LEU A 67 9.68 -17.48 6.97
N ALA A 68 8.92 -17.90 8.00
CA ALA A 68 8.06 -17.00 8.74
C ALA A 68 8.84 -15.94 9.55
N PRO A 69 9.87 -16.32 10.35
CA PRO A 69 10.75 -15.35 11.01
C PRO A 69 11.49 -14.44 10.01
N TRP A 70 11.91 -14.97 8.87
CA TRP A 70 12.57 -14.19 7.83
C TRP A 70 11.63 -13.16 7.18
N ALA A 71 10.40 -13.55 6.86
CA ALA A 71 9.39 -12.66 6.30
C ALA A 71 9.06 -11.52 7.29
N LEU A 72 8.95 -11.84 8.58
CA LEU A 72 8.76 -10.86 9.64
C LEU A 72 9.97 -9.90 9.75
N LEU A 73 11.19 -10.43 9.67
CA LEU A 73 12.42 -9.62 9.70
C LEU A 73 12.47 -8.64 8.52
N LEU A 74 12.19 -9.10 7.30
CA LEU A 74 12.11 -8.24 6.12
C LEU A 74 11.06 -7.16 6.27
N TYR A 75 9.89 -7.53 6.80
CA TYR A 75 8.80 -6.59 7.00
C TYR A 75 9.16 -5.49 8.02
N VAL A 76 9.71 -5.86 9.17
CA VAL A 76 10.09 -4.90 10.23
C VAL A 76 11.23 -3.99 9.75
N THR A 77 12.24 -4.55 9.08
CA THR A 77 13.36 -3.75 8.56
C THR A 77 12.92 -2.80 7.45
N ARG A 78 11.98 -3.20 6.59
CA ARG A 78 11.33 -2.34 5.59
C ARG A 78 10.55 -1.19 6.23
N LEU A 79 9.74 -1.46 7.26
CA LEU A 79 9.01 -0.40 7.96
C LEU A 79 9.95 0.63 8.60
N LYS A 80 11.02 0.15 9.26
CA LYS A 80 12.06 1.04 9.82
C LYS A 80 12.74 1.86 8.74
N ALA A 81 13.04 1.27 7.58
CA ALA A 81 13.61 1.97 6.44
C ALA A 81 12.68 3.10 5.94
N LEU A 82 11.38 2.82 5.82
CA LEU A 82 10.39 3.81 5.40
C LEU A 82 10.32 5.00 6.36
N ARG A 83 10.33 4.75 7.68
CA ARG A 83 10.34 5.81 8.70
C ARG A 83 11.57 6.71 8.60
N ILE A 84 12.74 6.14 8.35
CA ILE A 84 14.00 6.89 8.21
C ILE A 84 14.01 7.77 6.95
N VAL A 85 13.43 7.27 5.85
CA VAL A 85 13.44 7.97 4.56
C VAL A 85 12.35 9.04 4.47
N TYR A 86 11.22 8.85 5.15
CA TYR A 86 10.04 9.73 5.09
C TYR A 86 9.57 10.22 6.47
N PRO A 87 10.44 10.85 7.29
CA PRO A 87 10.07 11.24 8.65
C PRO A 87 8.95 12.28 8.69
N LYS A 88 8.88 13.18 7.71
CA LYS A 88 7.84 14.22 7.62
C LYS A 88 6.46 13.62 7.40
N GLN A 89 6.32 12.73 6.41
CA GLN A 89 5.05 12.07 6.12
C GLN A 89 4.57 11.20 7.30
N PHE A 90 5.49 10.58 8.04
CA PHE A 90 5.16 9.83 9.25
C PHE A 90 4.64 10.72 10.39
N ALA A 91 5.19 11.92 10.52
CA ALA A 91 4.75 12.90 11.52
C ALA A 91 3.41 13.56 11.13
N ASP A 92 3.32 14.06 9.89
CA ASP A 92 2.17 14.84 9.40
C ASP A 92 0.87 14.02 9.35
N HIS A 93 0.97 12.72 9.06
CA HIS A 93 -0.19 11.82 8.99
C HIS A 93 -0.29 10.85 10.17
N ALA A 94 0.44 11.11 11.27
CA ALA A 94 0.45 10.28 12.48
C ALA A 94 0.57 8.77 12.19
N ILE A 95 1.37 8.38 11.18
CA ILE A 95 1.45 7.00 10.67
C ILE A 95 1.94 6.03 11.76
N ASP A 96 2.71 6.51 12.73
CA ASP A 96 3.19 5.71 13.86
C ASP A 96 2.05 5.26 14.81
N GLN A 97 0.89 5.93 14.80
CA GLN A 97 -0.28 5.57 15.60
C GLN A 97 -1.13 4.46 14.95
N GLN A 98 -0.90 4.19 13.66
CA GLN A 98 -1.65 3.17 12.92
C GLN A 98 -1.09 1.76 13.17
N PRO A 99 -1.93 0.71 13.01
CA PRO A 99 -1.48 -0.69 13.05
C PRO A 99 -0.33 -0.93 12.08
N SER A 100 0.67 -1.71 12.48
CA SER A 100 1.90 -1.94 11.69
C SER A 100 1.59 -2.29 10.23
N LEU A 101 0.66 -3.24 10.02
CA LEU A 101 0.20 -3.72 8.71
C LEU A 101 -0.35 -2.61 7.80
N GLU A 102 -0.92 -1.55 8.37
CA GLU A 102 -1.54 -0.46 7.63
C GLU A 102 -0.59 0.69 7.35
N ARG A 103 0.54 0.80 8.07
CA ARG A 103 1.47 1.94 7.95
C ARG A 103 1.98 2.17 6.54
N GLU A 104 2.30 1.11 5.80
CA GLU A 104 2.73 1.23 4.41
C GLU A 104 1.58 1.70 3.49
N ASN A 105 0.35 1.24 3.76
CA ASN A 105 -0.84 1.67 3.04
C ASN A 105 -1.15 3.15 3.31
N THR A 106 -1.07 3.60 4.58
CA THR A 106 -1.24 5.00 4.97
C THR A 106 -0.17 5.90 4.35
N LEU A 107 1.09 5.44 4.27
CA LEU A 107 2.15 6.17 3.59
C LEU A 107 1.89 6.30 2.07
N CYS A 108 1.42 5.25 1.42
CA CYS A 108 1.03 5.32 0.00
C CYS A 108 -0.13 6.30 -0.21
N TYR A 109 -1.11 6.28 0.70
CA TYR A 109 -2.22 7.21 0.70
C TYR A 109 -1.77 8.67 0.89
N ALA A 110 -0.83 8.94 1.80
CA ALA A 110 -0.24 10.28 1.97
C ALA A 110 0.36 10.83 0.66
N PHE A 111 1.10 10.00 -0.09
CA PHE A 111 1.61 10.39 -1.41
C PHE A 111 0.51 10.59 -2.45
N PHE A 112 -0.56 9.80 -2.37
CA PHE A 112 -1.71 9.97 -3.23
C PHE A 112 -2.41 11.31 -2.97
N LEU A 113 -2.63 11.66 -1.70
CA LEU A 113 -3.23 12.93 -1.28
C LEU A 113 -2.36 14.13 -1.70
N GLU A 114 -1.04 14.06 -1.49
CA GLU A 114 -0.09 15.08 -1.95
C GLU A 114 -0.13 15.24 -3.48
N GLY A 115 -0.27 14.13 -4.20
CA GLY A 115 -0.45 14.11 -5.66
C GLY A 115 -1.75 14.79 -6.11
N LEU A 116 -2.86 14.51 -5.41
CA LEU A 116 -4.17 15.12 -5.70
C LEU A 116 -4.14 16.65 -5.48
N HIS A 117 -3.50 17.10 -4.40
CA HIS A 117 -3.30 18.53 -4.13
C HIS A 117 -2.48 19.22 -5.22
N LYS A 118 -1.39 18.60 -5.70
CA LYS A 118 -0.53 19.17 -6.76
C LYS A 118 -1.24 19.27 -8.10
N GLU A 119 -2.11 18.32 -8.41
CA GLU A 119 -2.93 18.35 -9.63
C GLU A 119 -4.19 19.23 -9.49
N GLY A 120 -4.45 19.80 -8.31
CA GLY A 120 -5.55 20.73 -8.08
C GLY A 120 -6.94 20.09 -8.13
N TYR A 121 -7.07 18.82 -7.73
CA TYR A 121 -8.39 18.18 -7.66
C TYR A 121 -9.26 18.81 -6.58
N THR A 122 -10.50 19.14 -6.93
CA THR A 122 -11.52 19.61 -5.99
C THR A 122 -12.33 18.44 -5.42
N VAL A 123 -12.93 18.65 -4.24
CA VAL A 123 -13.77 17.65 -3.54
C VAL A 123 -14.94 17.21 -4.43
N GLU A 124 -15.58 18.15 -5.13
CA GLU A 124 -16.68 17.88 -6.04
C GLU A 124 -16.27 16.96 -7.19
N LYS A 125 -15.10 17.22 -7.79
CA LYS A 125 -14.56 16.42 -8.89
C LYS A 125 -14.24 14.99 -8.44
N LEU A 126 -13.67 14.83 -7.24
CA LEU A 126 -13.39 13.52 -6.66
C LEU A 126 -14.67 12.74 -6.34
N ARG A 127 -15.71 13.43 -5.84
CA ARG A 127 -17.03 12.83 -5.57
C ARG A 127 -17.71 12.36 -6.86
N GLU A 128 -17.61 13.13 -7.94
CA GLU A 128 -18.11 12.69 -9.24
C GLU A 128 -17.35 11.48 -9.80
N LEU A 129 -16.03 11.44 -9.63
CA LEU A 129 -15.19 10.33 -10.06
C LEU A 129 -15.44 9.06 -9.24
N SER A 130 -15.71 9.17 -7.94
CA SER A 130 -16.05 8.03 -7.09
C SER A 130 -17.42 7.44 -7.47
N ALA A 131 -18.41 8.29 -7.79
CA ALA A 131 -19.72 7.85 -8.29
C ALA A 131 -19.58 7.13 -9.64
N TYR A 132 -18.76 7.68 -10.55
CA TYR A 132 -18.45 7.04 -11.84
C TYR A 132 -17.76 5.68 -11.66
N ALA A 133 -16.87 5.54 -10.68
CA ALA A 133 -16.22 4.27 -10.36
C ALA A 133 -17.23 3.21 -9.88
N GLY A 134 -18.25 3.62 -9.13
CA GLY A 134 -19.34 2.76 -8.69
C GLY A 134 -20.15 2.17 -9.86
N LEU A 135 -20.40 2.97 -10.90
CA LEU A 135 -21.15 2.54 -12.09
C LEU A 135 -20.37 1.59 -13.01
N THR A 136 -19.05 1.63 -12.94
CA THR A 136 -18.17 0.91 -13.88
C THR A 136 -17.48 -0.30 -13.23
N GLY A 137 -17.67 -0.51 -11.93
CA GLY A 137 -17.15 -1.66 -11.19
C GLY A 137 -17.86 -2.96 -11.54
N LYS A 138 -17.12 -4.08 -11.57
CA LYS A 138 -17.75 -5.41 -11.69
C LYS A 138 -18.56 -5.69 -10.41
N PRO A 139 -19.78 -6.22 -10.50
CA PRO A 139 -20.56 -6.59 -9.32
C PRO A 139 -19.82 -7.63 -8.48
N ALA A 140 -20.00 -7.58 -7.16
CA ALA A 140 -19.42 -8.53 -6.23
C ALA A 140 -19.83 -9.95 -6.64
N ARG A 141 -18.85 -10.83 -6.87
CA ARG A 141 -19.14 -12.23 -7.18
C ARG A 141 -19.65 -12.93 -5.91
N PRO A 142 -20.67 -13.79 -6.02
CA PRO A 142 -21.11 -14.62 -4.91
C PRO A 142 -19.94 -15.43 -4.36
N ALA A 143 -19.88 -15.59 -3.04
CA ALA A 143 -18.83 -16.36 -2.39
C ALA A 143 -18.91 -17.84 -2.82
N LEU A 144 -17.77 -18.51 -2.96
CA LEU A 144 -17.73 -19.92 -3.36
C LEU A 144 -18.52 -20.82 -2.37
N SER A 145 -18.63 -20.37 -1.11
CA SER A 145 -19.45 -20.97 -0.05
C SER A 145 -20.96 -20.99 -0.36
N GLN A 146 -21.45 -20.13 -1.26
CA GLN A 146 -22.84 -20.16 -1.71
C GLN A 146 -23.13 -21.34 -2.65
N ASN A 147 -22.09 -21.96 -3.22
CA ASN A 147 -22.20 -23.17 -4.02
C ASN A 147 -21.70 -24.40 -3.23
N LEU A 148 -22.28 -24.63 -2.05
CA LEU A 148 -21.92 -25.77 -1.18
C LEU A 148 -22.02 -27.12 -1.91
N SER A 149 -23.03 -27.28 -2.79
CA SER A 149 -23.20 -28.49 -3.61
C SER A 149 -22.02 -28.69 -4.57
N PHE A 150 -21.54 -27.62 -5.19
CA PHE A 150 -20.39 -27.66 -6.10
C PHE A 150 -19.09 -27.97 -5.35
N ALA A 151 -18.90 -27.37 -4.17
CA ALA A 151 -17.77 -27.67 -3.31
C ALA A 151 -17.75 -29.14 -2.86
N SER A 152 -18.92 -29.70 -2.49
CA SER A 152 -19.03 -31.12 -2.12
C SER A 152 -18.75 -32.06 -3.30
N LEU A 153 -19.17 -31.71 -4.51
CA LEU A 153 -18.91 -32.51 -5.71
C LEU A 153 -17.42 -32.49 -6.07
N ILE A 154 -16.75 -31.34 -5.97
CA ILE A 154 -15.30 -31.23 -6.16
C ILE A 154 -14.56 -32.06 -5.10
N ALA A 155 -14.94 -31.98 -3.83
CA ALA A 155 -14.32 -32.77 -2.77
C ALA A 155 -14.47 -34.28 -3.00
N LEU A 156 -15.66 -34.73 -3.42
CA LEU A 156 -15.93 -36.12 -3.80
C LEU A 156 -15.05 -36.56 -4.98
N MET A 157 -14.91 -35.72 -6.01
CA MET A 157 -14.06 -36.00 -7.17
C MET A 157 -12.58 -36.06 -6.79
N ILE A 158 -12.10 -35.17 -5.91
CA ILE A 158 -10.73 -35.22 -5.38
C ILE A 158 -10.51 -36.54 -4.62
N ALA A 159 -11.44 -36.96 -3.77
CA ALA A 159 -11.33 -38.21 -3.02
C ALA A 159 -11.28 -39.43 -3.96
N LEU A 160 -12.20 -39.51 -4.93
CA LEU A 160 -12.25 -40.61 -5.91
C LEU A 160 -11.00 -40.64 -6.80
N CYS A 161 -10.55 -39.48 -7.29
CA CYS A 161 -9.29 -39.39 -8.04
C CYS A 161 -8.09 -39.82 -7.19
N THR A 162 -8.07 -39.47 -5.91
CA THR A 162 -6.97 -39.86 -5.00
C THR A 162 -6.88 -41.39 -4.83
N GLU A 163 -8.02 -42.06 -4.65
CA GLU A 163 -8.05 -43.53 -4.56
C GLU A 163 -7.68 -44.21 -5.88
N ILE A 164 -8.14 -43.69 -7.02
CA ILE A 164 -7.76 -44.19 -8.36
C ILE A 164 -6.25 -44.00 -8.60
N ILE A 165 -5.69 -42.84 -8.22
CA ILE A 165 -4.26 -42.54 -8.35
C ILE A 165 -3.42 -43.51 -7.51
N LYS A 166 -3.84 -43.81 -6.27
CA LYS A 166 -3.17 -44.81 -5.41
C LYS A 166 -3.20 -46.22 -6.02
N ALA A 167 -4.28 -46.58 -6.71
CA ALA A 167 -4.42 -47.85 -7.40
C ALA A 167 -3.62 -47.94 -8.71
N THR A 168 -3.06 -46.82 -9.19
CA THR A 168 -2.36 -46.76 -10.48
C THR A 168 -0.86 -47.03 -10.32
N PRO A 169 -0.25 -47.94 -11.12
CA PRO A 169 1.16 -48.34 -10.99
C PRO A 169 2.18 -47.21 -11.27
N LEU A 170 1.73 -46.09 -11.84
CA LEU A 170 2.54 -44.91 -12.13
C LEU A 170 3.06 -44.20 -10.87
N PHE A 171 2.32 -44.29 -9.76
CA PHE A 171 2.70 -43.69 -8.48
C PHE A 171 3.44 -44.65 -7.54
N THR A 172 3.28 -45.97 -7.72
CA THR A 172 3.94 -46.99 -6.89
C THR A 172 5.41 -47.23 -7.28
N TRP A 173 5.82 -46.88 -8.50
CA TRP A 173 7.19 -47.05 -9.02
C TRP A 173 8.14 -45.86 -8.79
N GLY A 174 7.88 -45.01 -7.77
CA GLY A 174 8.79 -43.92 -7.39
C GLY A 174 8.85 -42.73 -8.37
N LYS A 175 8.13 -42.77 -9.49
CA LYS A 175 7.97 -41.65 -10.45
C LYS A 175 6.89 -40.65 -10.06
N GLY A 176 6.18 -40.89 -8.95
CA GLY A 176 5.15 -39.98 -8.43
C GLY A 176 5.69 -38.58 -8.09
N SER A 177 6.97 -38.46 -7.76
CA SER A 177 7.65 -37.18 -7.53
C SER A 177 7.61 -36.25 -8.75
N VAL A 178 7.74 -36.78 -9.97
CA VAL A 178 7.70 -36.00 -11.22
C VAL A 178 6.30 -35.41 -11.45
N ILE A 179 5.26 -36.19 -11.16
CA ILE A 179 3.86 -35.77 -11.31
C ILE A 179 3.51 -34.71 -10.26
N VAL A 180 4.01 -34.86 -9.02
CA VAL A 180 3.85 -33.85 -7.97
C VAL A 180 4.52 -32.54 -8.35
N VAL A 181 5.74 -32.58 -8.92
CA VAL A 181 6.44 -31.37 -9.41
C VAL A 181 5.66 -30.70 -10.56
N LEU A 182 5.14 -31.48 -11.51
CA LEU A 182 4.27 -30.97 -12.59
C LEU A 182 2.98 -30.34 -12.04
N GLY A 183 2.33 -30.99 -11.07
CA GLY A 183 1.14 -30.49 -10.40
C GLY A 183 1.40 -29.19 -9.64
N MET A 184 2.53 -29.09 -8.94
CA MET A 184 2.96 -27.87 -8.27
C MET A 184 3.20 -26.73 -9.27
N GLY A 185 3.81 -27.03 -10.42
CA GLY A 185 3.98 -26.07 -11.52
C GLY A 185 2.66 -25.59 -12.11
N ALA A 186 1.71 -26.49 -12.34
CA ALA A 186 0.38 -26.13 -12.84
C ALA A 186 -0.41 -25.29 -11.83
N LEU A 187 -0.32 -25.63 -10.52
CA LEU A 187 -0.92 -24.82 -9.44
C LEU A 187 -0.30 -23.43 -9.37
N PHE A 188 1.03 -23.32 -9.52
CA PHE A 188 1.73 -22.03 -9.55
C PHE A 188 1.28 -21.17 -10.73
N LEU A 189 1.18 -21.74 -11.93
CA LEU A 189 0.66 -21.04 -13.11
C LEU A 189 -0.79 -20.60 -12.93
N ASN A 190 -1.64 -21.47 -12.40
CA ASN A 190 -3.04 -21.15 -12.12
C ASN A 190 -3.14 -20.02 -11.09
N TRP A 191 -2.33 -20.07 -10.03
CA TRP A 191 -2.24 -19.00 -9.05
C TRP A 191 -1.81 -17.67 -9.69
N LEU A 192 -0.77 -17.64 -10.53
CA LEU A 192 -0.36 -16.41 -11.25
C LEU A 192 -1.48 -15.83 -12.12
N VAL A 193 -2.23 -16.67 -12.83
CA VAL A 193 -3.37 -16.23 -13.66
C VAL A 193 -4.50 -15.68 -12.78
N LEU A 194 -4.84 -16.38 -11.69
CA LEU A 194 -5.87 -15.94 -10.74
C LEU A 194 -5.48 -14.65 -10.02
N ASP A 195 -4.21 -14.50 -9.64
CA ASP A 195 -3.67 -13.31 -9.02
C ASP A 195 -3.72 -12.13 -10.00
N GLY A 196 -3.33 -12.35 -11.26
CA GLY A 196 -3.47 -11.37 -12.34
C GLY A 196 -4.91 -10.87 -12.52
N ILE A 197 -5.90 -11.77 -12.57
CA ILE A 197 -7.31 -11.40 -12.75
C ILE A 197 -7.89 -10.71 -11.51
N ARG A 198 -7.55 -11.17 -10.30
CA ARG A 198 -8.03 -10.59 -9.04
C ARG A 198 -7.38 -9.23 -8.77
N SER A 199 -6.12 -9.05 -9.16
CA SER A 199 -5.35 -7.82 -8.94
C SER A 199 -6.05 -6.60 -9.56
N VAL A 200 -6.56 -6.69 -10.79
CA VAL A 200 -7.20 -5.55 -11.48
C VAL A 200 -8.50 -5.12 -10.79
N SER A 201 -9.32 -6.09 -10.38
CA SER A 201 -10.57 -5.78 -9.67
C SER A 201 -10.31 -5.23 -8.28
N TYR A 202 -9.32 -5.79 -7.58
CA TYR A 202 -8.91 -5.35 -6.26
C TYR A 202 -8.27 -3.96 -6.30
N GLU A 203 -7.39 -3.71 -7.25
CA GLU A 203 -6.74 -2.41 -7.47
C GLU A 203 -7.78 -1.31 -7.68
N ARG A 204 -8.84 -1.57 -8.45
CA ARG A 204 -9.91 -0.61 -8.66
C ARG A 204 -10.70 -0.29 -7.39
N MET A 205 -10.94 -1.29 -6.53
CA MET A 205 -11.55 -1.06 -5.21
C MET A 205 -10.64 -0.26 -4.30
N CYS A 206 -9.32 -0.52 -4.32
CA CYS A 206 -8.34 0.27 -3.58
C CYS A 206 -8.32 1.74 -4.03
N ILE A 207 -8.32 1.99 -5.35
CA ILE A 207 -8.39 3.35 -5.90
C ILE A 207 -9.67 4.05 -5.45
N LYS A 208 -10.82 3.37 -5.55
CA LYS A 208 -12.10 3.92 -5.08
C LYS A 208 -12.04 4.30 -3.60
N ARG A 209 -11.53 3.40 -2.75
CA ARG A 209 -11.37 3.64 -1.31
C ARG A 209 -10.45 4.84 -1.03
N TYR A 210 -9.36 4.99 -1.77
CA TYR A 210 -8.45 6.13 -1.63
C TYR A 210 -9.11 7.45 -2.05
N VAL A 211 -9.90 7.44 -3.13
CA VAL A 211 -10.68 8.63 -3.55
C VAL A 211 -11.72 8.99 -2.51
N GLU A 212 -12.44 8.01 -1.97
CA GLU A 212 -13.44 8.24 -0.92
C GLU A 212 -12.79 8.81 0.36
N MET A 213 -11.64 8.28 0.80
CA MET A 213 -10.88 8.86 1.91
C MET A 213 -10.45 10.30 1.61
N ALA A 214 -9.92 10.55 0.39
CA ALA A 214 -9.47 11.89 0.01
C ALA A 214 -10.61 12.91 0.00
N VAL A 215 -11.84 12.50 -0.39
CA VAL A 215 -13.03 13.37 -0.32
C VAL A 215 -13.33 13.79 1.12
N PHE A 216 -13.15 12.90 2.10
CA PHE A 216 -13.32 13.23 3.52
C PHE A 216 -12.21 14.15 4.03
N ASP A 217 -10.95 13.79 3.82
CA ASP A 217 -9.81 14.56 4.34
C ASP A 217 -9.73 15.97 3.72
N LEU A 218 -9.98 16.09 2.41
CA LEU A 218 -10.03 17.40 1.73
C LEU A 218 -11.26 18.22 2.15
N GLY A 219 -12.39 17.56 2.45
CA GLY A 219 -13.60 18.22 2.95
C GLY A 219 -13.38 18.84 4.33
N GLU A 220 -12.77 18.09 5.25
CA GLU A 220 -12.45 18.57 6.61
C GLU A 220 -11.43 19.72 6.59
N LEU A 221 -10.46 19.70 5.67
CA LEU A 221 -9.52 20.81 5.49
C LEU A 221 -10.22 22.09 5.00
N LEU A 222 -11.23 21.96 4.14
CA LEU A 222 -12.02 23.09 3.63
C LEU A 222 -12.89 23.71 4.74
N GLU A 223 -13.48 22.88 5.59
CA GLU A 223 -14.28 23.29 6.75
C GLU A 223 -13.41 23.99 7.80
N LYS A 224 -12.24 23.41 8.16
CA LYS A 224 -11.26 24.06 9.05
C LYS A 224 -10.72 25.37 8.52
N THR A 225 -10.56 25.51 7.20
CA THR A 225 -10.12 26.78 6.59
C THR A 225 -11.24 27.82 6.55
N ALA A 226 -12.49 27.39 6.41
CA ALA A 226 -13.67 28.26 6.47
C ALA A 226 -13.99 28.72 7.91
N GLU A 227 -13.63 27.94 8.93
CA GLU A 227 -13.78 28.30 10.34
C GLU A 227 -12.72 29.28 10.86
N VAL A 228 -11.63 29.54 10.12
CA VAL A 228 -10.68 30.61 10.47
C VAL A 228 -11.32 31.96 10.10
N PRO A 229 -11.81 32.77 11.06
CA PRO A 229 -12.46 34.02 10.73
C PRO A 229 -11.39 35.02 10.29
N VAL A 230 -11.75 35.82 9.28
CA VAL A 230 -11.04 36.96 8.65
C VAL A 230 -10.55 38.05 9.64
N VAL A 231 -10.65 37.85 10.96
CA VAL A 231 -10.35 38.85 11.99
C VAL A 231 -8.83 39.05 12.23
N GLN A 232 -7.95 38.20 11.69
CA GLN A 232 -6.49 38.39 11.81
C GLN A 232 -5.80 39.09 10.62
N GLN A 233 -6.56 39.59 9.64
CA GLN A 233 -6.01 40.44 8.58
C GLN A 233 -6.71 41.81 8.56
N LEU A 234 -6.45 42.64 9.56
CA LEU A 234 -6.52 44.09 9.41
C LEU A 234 -5.11 44.69 9.55
N PRO A 235 -4.75 45.66 8.69
CA PRO A 235 -3.40 46.18 8.60
C PRO A 235 -3.07 47.01 9.85
N VAL A 236 -1.87 46.81 10.39
CA VAL A 236 -1.24 47.66 11.41
C VAL A 236 -0.83 49.00 10.77
N VAL A 237 -1.80 49.77 10.30
CA VAL A 237 -1.61 51.12 9.76
C VAL A 237 -2.77 51.98 10.25
N LEU A 238 -2.78 52.30 11.56
CA LEU A 238 -3.45 53.46 12.16
C LEU A 238 -3.27 53.43 13.69
N SER A 239 -2.03 53.63 14.15
CA SER A 239 -1.80 54.02 15.56
C SER A 239 -0.61 54.96 15.77
N ILE A 240 -0.03 55.54 14.70
CA ILE A 240 1.09 56.50 14.81
C ILE A 240 0.67 57.94 14.41
N ALA A 241 -0.59 58.17 14.04
CA ALA A 241 -1.01 59.50 13.55
C ALA A 241 -1.61 60.45 14.61
N GLU A 242 -1.65 60.10 15.90
CA GLU A 242 -2.37 60.93 16.89
C GLU A 242 -1.69 61.02 18.26
N ARG A 243 -0.35 61.08 18.28
CA ARG A 243 0.43 61.67 19.36
C ARG A 243 1.69 62.28 18.76
N ASP A 244 1.64 63.59 18.53
CA ASP A 244 2.78 64.55 18.55
C ASP A 244 2.46 65.84 17.77
N SER A 245 1.20 66.30 17.80
CA SER A 245 0.80 67.65 17.39
C SER A 245 0.29 68.46 18.58
N SER A 246 1.18 68.75 19.53
CA SER A 246 1.15 69.86 20.50
C SER A 246 2.26 69.53 21.52
N VAL A 247 3.34 70.27 21.66
CA VAL A 247 3.47 71.69 22.01
C VAL A 247 4.91 72.11 21.73
N SER A 248 5.09 73.27 21.10
CA SER A 248 6.25 74.17 21.29
C SER A 248 5.63 75.56 21.44
N PRO A 249 6.09 76.43 22.37
CA PRO A 249 7.28 77.23 22.07
C PRO A 249 8.18 77.62 23.27
N VAL A 250 9.49 77.69 22.98
CA VAL A 250 10.38 78.85 23.15
C VAL A 250 10.54 79.53 24.53
N ALA A 251 11.82 79.66 24.90
CA ALA A 251 12.52 80.78 25.56
C ALA A 251 12.89 80.73 27.07
N ASP A 252 14.17 81.09 27.24
CA ASP A 252 14.80 81.91 28.29
C ASP A 252 15.45 81.29 29.54
N LEU A 253 16.79 81.39 29.51
CA LEU A 253 17.68 82.03 30.49
C LEU A 253 17.69 81.49 31.94
N SER A 254 18.77 80.77 32.27
CA SER A 254 19.81 81.22 33.23
C SER A 254 20.96 80.23 33.27
#